data_AF-A0A0P1IMZ0-F1
#
_entry.id   AF-A0A0P1IMZ0-F1
#
_cell.length_a   1.000
_cell.length_b   1.000
_cell.length_c   1.000
_cell.angle_alpha   90.00
_cell.angle_beta   90.00
_cell.angle_gamma   90.00
#
_symmetry.space_group_name_H-M   'P 1'
#
loop_
_entity.id
_entity.type
_entity.pdbx_description
1 polymer ?
#
loop_
_entity_poly.entity_id
_entity_poly.type
_entity_poly.pdbx_seq_one_letter_code
_entity_poly.pdbx_strand_id
1 'polypeptide(L)'
;MRLLMALSLVVSAGAVQAEETDKAEQCDALGGIVTQLVELRQDGKREKRSVKILTNGKTAVDEKYQPAVQFLSGWVYSLTDDELTYEPGKKYTEACLEQ
;
A
#
# COMPACT_ATOMS: atom_id res chain seq x y z
N MET A 1 40.61 13.26 38.65
CA MET A 1 40.16 13.82 37.36
C MET A 1 38.87 13.12 36.97
N ARG A 2 37.71 13.73 37.29
CA ARG A 2 36.40 13.25 36.87
C ARG A 2 36.12 13.85 35.49
N LEU A 3 36.28 13.07 34.43
CA LEU A 3 35.86 13.47 33.09
C LEU A 3 34.33 13.45 33.02
N LEU A 4 33.74 14.65 33.01
CA LEU A 4 32.33 14.91 32.76
C LEU A 4 32.03 14.58 31.29
N MET A 5 31.46 13.40 31.02
CA MET A 5 30.76 13.14 29.76
C MET A 5 29.42 13.88 29.78
N ALA A 6 29.34 15.00 29.08
CA ALA A 6 28.08 15.67 28.77
C ALA A 6 27.41 14.91 27.62
N LEU A 7 26.44 14.05 27.96
CA LEU A 7 25.55 13.39 27.02
C LEU A 7 24.46 14.39 26.61
N SER A 8 24.70 15.13 25.53
CA SER A 8 23.69 16.00 24.93
C SER A 8 22.65 15.13 24.23
N LEU A 9 21.52 14.86 24.90
CA LEU A 9 20.31 14.37 24.25
C LEU A 9 19.78 15.47 23.32
N VAL A 10 19.93 15.24 22.02
CA VAL A 10 19.17 15.99 21.01
C VAL A 10 17.77 15.37 20.98
N VAL A 11 16.82 16.01 21.67
CA VAL A 11 15.39 15.73 21.53
C VAL A 11 14.89 16.50 20.32
N SER A 12 14.83 15.83 19.16
CA SER A 12 14.08 16.31 18.00
C SER A 12 12.62 15.92 18.14
N ALA A 13 11.87 16.66 18.95
CA ALA A 13 10.42 16.57 19.02
C ALA A 13 9.80 17.61 18.09
N GLY A 14 9.33 17.18 16.92
CA GLY A 14 8.57 18.08 16.04
C GLY A 14 8.48 17.61 14.59
N ALA A 15 7.65 16.60 14.30
CA ALA A 15 7.11 16.34 12.96
C ALA A 15 5.90 15.38 12.90
N VAL A 16 5.33 14.93 14.02
CA VAL A 16 4.44 13.74 14.03
C VAL A 16 3.04 13.98 13.42
N GLN A 17 2.59 15.22 13.23
CA GLN A 17 1.19 15.49 12.86
C GLN A 17 0.89 15.64 11.36
N ALA A 18 1.90 15.81 10.50
CA ALA A 18 1.68 15.92 9.05
C ALA A 18 1.83 14.58 8.31
N GLU A 19 2.56 13.62 8.90
CA GLU A 19 2.78 12.30 8.29
C GLU A 19 1.57 11.37 8.39
N GLU A 20 0.73 11.48 9.44
CA GLU A 20 -0.39 10.55 9.61
C GLU A 20 -1.48 10.68 8.54
N THR A 21 -1.80 11.91 8.10
CA THR A 21 -2.82 12.12 7.05
C THR A 21 -2.34 11.63 5.70
N ASP A 22 -1.08 11.91 5.33
CA ASP A 22 -0.49 11.44 4.07
C ASP A 22 -0.35 9.91 4.06
N LYS A 23 0.00 9.32 5.20
CA LYS A 23 0.01 7.86 5.38
C LYS A 23 -1.37 7.25 5.19
N ALA A 24 -2.41 7.82 5.80
CA ALA A 24 -3.77 7.30 5.66
C ALA A 24 -4.23 7.32 4.19
N GLU A 25 -4.03 8.44 3.49
CA GLU A 25 -4.35 8.56 2.06
C GLU A 25 -3.55 7.58 1.19
N GLN A 26 -2.27 7.37 1.52
CA GLN A 26 -1.43 6.38 0.85
C GLN A 26 -1.94 4.96 1.08
N CYS A 27 -2.28 4.59 2.31
CA CYS A 27 -2.80 3.27 2.65
C CYS A 27 -4.15 3.00 1.97
N ASP A 28 -5.01 4.00 1.91
CA ASP A 28 -6.29 3.92 1.18
C ASP A 28 -6.07 3.73 -0.32
N ALA A 29 -5.14 4.47 -0.93
CA ALA A 29 -4.81 4.30 -2.33
C ALA A 29 -4.28 2.89 -2.64
N LEU A 30 -3.36 2.37 -1.83
CA LEU A 30 -2.80 1.03 -2.01
C LEU A 30 -3.84 -0.07 -1.79
N GLY A 31 -4.70 0.05 -0.76
CA GLY A 31 -5.81 -0.87 -0.54
C GLY A 31 -6.86 -0.82 -1.66
N GLY A 32 -7.11 0.35 -2.23
CA GLY A 32 -7.93 0.53 -3.42
C GLY A 32 -7.37 -0.17 -4.66
N ILE A 33 -6.04 -0.18 -4.83
CA ILE A 33 -5.36 -0.94 -5.90
C ILE A 33 -5.56 -2.43 -5.71
N VAL A 34 -5.38 -2.94 -4.50
CA VAL A 34 -5.62 -4.35 -4.18
C VAL A 34 -7.08 -4.73 -4.46
N THR A 35 -8.03 -3.90 -4.05
CA THR A 35 -9.46 -4.12 -4.30
C THR A 35 -9.74 -4.25 -5.80
N GLN A 36 -9.27 -3.30 -6.60
CA GLN A 36 -9.43 -3.34 -8.06
C GLN A 36 -8.76 -4.57 -8.70
N LEU A 37 -7.59 -4.99 -8.21
CA LEU A 37 -6.92 -6.20 -8.69
C LEU A 37 -7.75 -7.47 -8.38
N VAL A 38 -8.36 -7.55 -7.20
CA VAL A 38 -9.25 -8.65 -6.81
C VAL A 38 -10.49 -8.68 -7.71
N GLU A 39 -11.14 -7.54 -7.93
CA GLU A 39 -12.30 -7.43 -8.83
C GLU A 39 -11.95 -7.87 -10.25
N LEU A 40 -10.84 -7.38 -10.80
CA LEU A 40 -10.37 -7.77 -12.13
C LEU A 40 -10.08 -9.28 -12.22
N ARG A 41 -9.51 -9.87 -11.16
CA ARG A 41 -9.28 -11.32 -11.09
C ARG A 41 -10.61 -12.09 -11.05
N GLN A 42 -11.57 -11.66 -10.24
CA GLN A 42 -12.90 -12.27 -10.15
C GLN A 42 -13.66 -12.15 -11.48
N ASP A 43 -13.43 -11.07 -12.24
CA ASP A 43 -13.90 -10.87 -13.62
C ASP A 43 -13.15 -11.71 -14.68
N GLY A 44 -12.32 -12.66 -14.24
CA GLY A 44 -11.56 -13.58 -15.09
C GLY A 44 -10.41 -12.93 -15.87
N LYS A 45 -9.98 -11.72 -15.50
CA LYS A 45 -8.82 -11.08 -16.15
C LYS A 45 -7.54 -11.74 -15.65
N ARG A 46 -6.60 -11.95 -16.55
CA ARG A 46 -5.24 -12.43 -16.23
C ARG A 46 -4.41 -11.30 -15.64
N GLU A 47 -3.47 -11.61 -14.76
CA GLU A 47 -2.60 -10.64 -14.07
C GLU A 47 -2.03 -9.56 -14.99
N LYS A 48 -1.35 -9.97 -16.07
CA LYS A 48 -0.74 -9.03 -17.04
C LYS A 48 -1.77 -8.06 -17.65
N ARG A 49 -3.02 -8.50 -17.84
CA ARG A 49 -4.09 -7.64 -18.35
C ARG A 49 -4.54 -6.65 -17.28
N SER A 50 -4.66 -7.09 -16.03
CA SER A 50 -5.05 -6.25 -14.90
C SER A 50 -4.01 -5.17 -14.62
N VAL A 51 -2.72 -5.53 -14.61
CA VAL A 51 -1.61 -4.55 -14.52
C VAL A 51 -1.70 -3.51 -15.63
N LYS A 52 -1.93 -3.93 -16.89
CA LYS A 52 -2.09 -2.99 -18.01
C LYS A 52 -3.30 -2.06 -17.84
N ILE A 53 -4.42 -2.57 -17.34
CA ILE A 53 -5.64 -1.77 -17.10
C ILE A 53 -5.35 -0.70 -16.04
N LEU A 54 -4.69 -1.07 -14.94
CA LEU A 54 -4.42 -0.16 -13.83
C LEU A 54 -3.23 0.77 -14.07
N THR A 55 -2.41 0.57 -15.10
CA THR A 55 -1.28 1.48 -15.41
C THR A 55 -1.49 2.32 -16.66
N ASN A 56 -2.28 1.84 -17.62
CA ASN A 56 -2.44 2.46 -18.95
C ASN A 56 -3.90 2.51 -19.42
N GLY A 57 -4.85 2.08 -18.59
CA GLY A 57 -6.27 2.07 -18.92
C GLY A 57 -6.96 3.37 -18.58
N LYS A 58 -8.28 3.41 -18.80
CA LYS A 58 -9.13 4.55 -18.40
C LYS A 58 -9.24 4.70 -16.89
N THR A 59 -9.03 3.60 -16.17
CA THR A 59 -9.01 3.51 -14.71
C THR A 59 -7.57 3.35 -14.22
N ALA A 60 -6.61 3.94 -14.94
CA ALA A 60 -5.22 3.92 -14.50
C ALA A 60 -5.11 4.64 -13.15
N VAL A 61 -4.31 4.06 -12.28
CA VAL A 61 -3.98 4.62 -10.97
C VAL A 61 -3.02 5.79 -11.16
N ASP A 62 -2.92 6.63 -10.13
CA ASP A 62 -1.99 7.73 -10.09
C ASP A 62 -0.55 7.28 -10.38
N GLU A 63 0.24 8.08 -11.11
CA GLU A 63 1.56 7.68 -11.59
C GLU A 63 2.49 7.25 -10.44
N LYS A 64 2.37 7.91 -9.28
CA LYS A 64 3.12 7.56 -8.07
C LYS A 64 2.87 6.14 -7.56
N TYR A 65 1.70 5.55 -7.84
CA TYR A 65 1.34 4.21 -7.40
C TYR A 65 1.50 3.13 -8.47
N GLN A 66 1.77 3.49 -9.72
CA GLN A 66 1.98 2.52 -10.79
C GLN A 66 3.07 1.47 -10.50
N PRO A 67 4.21 1.82 -9.86
CA PRO A 67 5.19 0.82 -9.46
C PRO A 67 4.63 -0.23 -8.49
N ALA A 68 3.72 0.16 -7.60
CA ALA A 68 3.10 -0.73 -6.64
C ALA A 68 2.15 -1.74 -7.30
N VAL A 69 1.50 -1.38 -8.41
CA VAL A 69 0.56 -2.25 -9.12
C VAL A 69 1.18 -3.59 -9.49
N GLN A 70 2.43 -3.61 -9.95
CA GLN A 70 3.10 -4.85 -10.36
C GLN A 70 3.43 -5.77 -9.17
N PHE A 71 3.77 -5.18 -8.02
CA PHE A 71 4.05 -5.96 -6.81
C PHE A 71 2.74 -6.52 -6.22
N LEU A 72 1.72 -5.66 -6.10
CA LEU A 72 0.42 -6.03 -5.56
C LEU A 72 -0.31 -7.03 -6.47
N SER A 73 -0.14 -6.95 -7.80
CA SER A 73 -0.72 -7.93 -8.72
C SER A 73 -0.17 -9.32 -8.47
N GLY A 74 1.15 -9.45 -8.29
CA GLY A 74 1.77 -10.74 -8.03
C GLY A 74 1.23 -11.39 -6.76
N TRP A 75 1.07 -10.60 -5.70
CA TRP A 75 0.44 -11.07 -4.46
C TRP A 75 -1.03 -11.46 -4.66
N VAL A 76 -1.87 -10.58 -5.21
CA VAL A 76 -3.30 -10.84 -5.42
C VAL A 76 -3.54 -12.06 -6.30
N TYR A 77 -2.72 -12.29 -7.32
CA TYR A 77 -2.87 -13.45 -8.21
C TYR A 77 -2.25 -14.75 -7.65
N SER A 78 -1.48 -14.65 -6.56
CA SER A 78 -1.00 -15.83 -5.82
C SER A 78 -2.00 -16.37 -4.79
N LEU A 79 -2.97 -15.55 -4.38
CA LEU A 79 -4.00 -15.94 -3.41
C LEU A 79 -4.86 -17.10 -3.93
N THR A 80 -5.34 -17.93 -3.01
CA THR A 80 -6.41 -18.90 -3.28
C THR A 80 -7.75 -18.19 -3.48
N ASP A 81 -8.74 -18.88 -4.06
CA ASP A 81 -10.05 -18.27 -4.30
C ASP A 81 -10.80 -17.97 -2.99
N ASP A 82 -10.60 -18.78 -1.95
CA ASP A 82 -11.14 -18.51 -0.60
C ASP A 82 -10.56 -17.20 -0.04
N GLU A 83 -9.25 -16.97 -0.19
CA GLU A 83 -8.58 -15.74 0.27
C GLU A 83 -9.11 -14.46 -0.39
N LEU A 84 -9.62 -14.54 -1.63
CA LEU A 84 -10.22 -13.41 -2.31
C LEU A 84 -11.55 -12.95 -1.67
N THR A 85 -12.22 -13.82 -0.91
CA THR A 85 -13.51 -13.49 -0.28
C THR A 85 -13.37 -12.69 1.01
N TYR A 86 -12.17 -12.61 1.59
CA TYR A 86 -11.90 -11.95 2.87
C TYR A 86 -11.51 -10.47 2.75
N GLU A 87 -12.04 -9.77 1.73
CA GLU A 87 -11.76 -8.35 1.45
C GLU A 87 -10.26 -7.98 1.51
N PRO A 88 -9.39 -8.57 0.67
CA PRO A 88 -7.93 -8.37 0.75
C PRO A 88 -7.49 -6.91 0.74
N GLY A 89 -8.22 -6.03 0.02
CA GLY A 89 -7.92 -4.61 -0.04
C GLY A 89 -8.12 -3.89 1.28
N LYS A 90 -9.23 -4.17 1.99
CA LYS A 90 -9.47 -3.61 3.32
C LYS A 90 -8.43 -4.11 4.33
N LYS A 91 -8.10 -5.39 4.28
CA LYS A 91 -7.05 -5.99 5.12
C LYS A 91 -5.68 -5.40 4.84
N TYR A 92 -5.39 -5.09 3.59
CA TYR A 92 -4.17 -4.37 3.23
C TYR A 92 -4.14 -2.97 3.82
N THR A 93 -5.24 -2.20 3.71
CA THR A 93 -5.34 -0.86 4.31
C THR A 93 -5.13 -0.91 5.82
N GLU A 94 -5.84 -1.80 6.53
CA GLU A 94 -5.70 -2.00 7.98
C GLU A 94 -4.23 -2.27 8.35
N ALA A 95 -3.58 -3.23 7.68
CA ALA A 95 -2.19 -3.58 7.93
C ALA A 95 -1.20 -2.45 7.59
N CYS A 96 -1.50 -1.64 6.56
CA CYS A 96 -0.67 -0.50 6.17
C CYS A 96 -0.69 0.62 7.23
N LEU A 97 -1.86 0.87 7.83
CA LEU A 97 -2.02 1.88 8.88
C LEU A 97 -1.23 1.51 10.15
N GLU A 98 -1.01 0.22 10.40
CA GLU A 98 -0.30 -0.31 11.57
C GLU A 98 1.24 -0.31 11.45
N GLN A 99 1.82 -0.04 10.27
CA GLN A 99 3.29 -0.06 10.06
C GLN A 99 4.03 1.17 10.56
#